data_AF-A0A1V5AY58-F1
#
_entry.id   AF-A0A1V5AY58-F1
#
_cell.length_a   1.000
_cell.length_b   1.000
_cell.length_c   1.000
_cell.angle_alpha   90.00
_cell.angle_beta   90.00
_cell.angle_gamma   90.00
#
_symmetry.space_group_name_H-M   'P 1'
#
loop_
_entity.id
_entity.type
_entity.pdbx_description
1 polymer ?
#
loop_
_entity_poly.entity_id
_entity_poly.type
_entity_poly.pdbx_seq_one_letter_code
_entity_poly.pdbx_strand_id
1 'polypeptide(L)'
;MREYLLGNVAIAKGILEAGAGVVSGYPGTPSSEIVDYLAPLAKERGIHVEWSVNEKVAMEVAIGASWTGARAAVTMKHVGLNVAADPFMTLAYLGAGGGFVACVADDPYCHSSQNEQDSRRYAQFARVPCLDPADPQEARDMTLRAFSLSEEFGVPVMLRPTTRVSHARADVEVGPPGERRDKPGFEKDPARRVALPAHARPLHVELLDKQPGIEAALAKEAWNRAEMRGEVGVIASGISGLYAEEAIAGMEADLSLLRIGTYPLPRKIVGDFLERVDRVLVVEEMDPVVEEFVEMVAKGRNPKVQILGKRSGHVPAVGELDPLTVINAISEMIDLRQRAAPSLCPEALSILPSRPPALCPGCSHRAAYYAMIKAFGKDAIFPNDIGCYTMGVGMGTVDTCLCMGASITVGAGIRFGGEERPICAVLGDSTFLHAGLTGLLNAAYNGARMTVAILDNSITAMTGHQPHPGSGATAAGDPSPPLSLEEICRSLGAGFVETTDPYDLESTIATFERAKAYPGLSVVVARRPCVISAIRAGVRRPRLAVDVEKCSGCKVCVRFGCPAIEFDGKVARINALCTGCGVCAEICPAGAMEVVR
;
A
#
# COMPACT_ATOMS: atom_id res chain seq x y z
N MET A 1 -11.74 -10.94 -26.51
CA MET A 1 -12.45 -9.63 -26.57
C MET A 1 -11.45 -8.56 -26.16
N ARG A 2 -11.51 -7.33 -26.66
CA ARG A 2 -10.66 -6.22 -26.16
C ARG A 2 -11.48 -5.32 -25.24
N GLU A 3 -10.97 -5.06 -24.04
CA GLU A 3 -11.57 -4.15 -23.05
C GLU A 3 -10.54 -3.10 -22.63
N TYR A 4 -10.98 -1.85 -22.40
CA TYR A 4 -10.11 -0.79 -21.88
C TYR A 4 -10.06 -0.84 -20.35
N LEU A 5 -8.99 -1.42 -19.80
CA LEU A 5 -8.91 -1.82 -18.39
C LEU A 5 -7.79 -1.11 -17.63
N LEU A 6 -8.04 -0.88 -16.34
CA LEU A 6 -7.01 -0.54 -15.36
C LEU A 6 -6.11 -1.75 -15.13
N GLY A 7 -4.81 -1.57 -14.89
CA GLY A 7 -3.87 -2.67 -14.63
C GLY A 7 -4.34 -3.63 -13.53
N ASN A 8 -4.80 -3.12 -12.40
CA ASN A 8 -5.39 -3.95 -11.34
C ASN A 8 -6.62 -4.74 -11.81
N VAL A 9 -7.45 -4.16 -12.68
CA VAL A 9 -8.60 -4.87 -13.25
C VAL A 9 -8.14 -5.93 -14.25
N ALA A 10 -7.04 -5.70 -14.99
CA ALA A 10 -6.45 -6.69 -15.86
C ALA A 10 -5.89 -7.89 -15.07
N ILE A 11 -5.24 -7.65 -13.92
CA ILE A 11 -4.84 -8.70 -12.97
C ILE A 11 -6.07 -9.45 -12.45
N ALA A 12 -7.13 -8.75 -12.04
CA ALA A 12 -8.38 -9.37 -11.60
C ALA A 12 -9.02 -10.25 -12.69
N LYS A 13 -8.99 -9.82 -13.95
CA LYS A 13 -9.42 -10.65 -15.09
C LYS A 13 -8.53 -11.89 -15.22
N GLY A 14 -7.21 -11.75 -15.14
CA GLY A 14 -6.28 -12.88 -15.13
C GLY A 14 -6.60 -13.91 -14.02
N ILE A 15 -6.98 -13.45 -12.83
CA ILE A 15 -7.42 -14.32 -11.71
C ILE A 15 -8.70 -15.09 -12.07
N LEU A 16 -9.69 -14.42 -12.65
CA LEU A 16 -10.95 -15.05 -13.09
C LEU A 16 -10.73 -16.06 -14.23
N GLU A 17 -9.92 -15.69 -15.20
CA GLU A 17 -9.57 -16.53 -16.35
C GLU A 17 -8.71 -17.73 -15.92
N ALA A 18 -7.95 -17.61 -14.83
CA ALA A 18 -7.27 -18.74 -14.21
C ALA A 18 -8.23 -19.67 -13.45
N GLY A 19 -9.51 -19.34 -13.28
CA GLY A 19 -10.43 -20.17 -12.48
C GLY A 19 -10.05 -20.21 -11.00
N ALA A 20 -9.51 -19.12 -10.45
CA ALA A 20 -9.24 -19.02 -9.02
C ALA A 20 -10.53 -19.14 -8.19
N GLY A 21 -10.47 -19.94 -7.13
CA GLY A 21 -11.61 -20.19 -6.25
C GLY A 21 -11.67 -19.25 -5.04
N VAL A 22 -10.51 -18.75 -4.61
CA VAL A 22 -10.36 -17.90 -3.41
C VAL A 22 -9.43 -16.73 -3.69
N VAL A 23 -9.88 -15.53 -3.33
CA VAL A 23 -9.09 -14.31 -3.38
C VAL A 23 -9.23 -13.57 -2.06
N SER A 24 -8.11 -13.32 -1.40
CA SER A 24 -8.05 -12.55 -0.16
C SER A 24 -7.13 -11.35 -0.31
N GLY A 25 -7.29 -10.33 0.52
CA GLY A 25 -6.36 -9.21 0.56
C GLY A 25 -6.56 -8.34 1.78
N TYR A 26 -5.66 -7.39 1.99
CA TYR A 26 -5.89 -6.26 2.89
C TYR A 26 -5.85 -4.97 2.06
N PRO A 27 -6.75 -3.98 2.31
CA PRO A 27 -6.79 -2.78 1.49
C PRO A 27 -5.46 -2.02 1.52
N GLY A 28 -4.89 -1.78 0.35
CA GLY A 28 -3.59 -1.13 0.22
C GLY A 28 -3.33 -0.71 -1.21
N THR A 29 -3.36 0.59 -1.48
CA THR A 29 -2.97 1.17 -2.77
C THR A 29 -1.47 0.90 -3.03
N PRO A 30 -1.07 0.46 -4.23
CA PRO A 30 -1.83 0.43 -5.48
C PRO A 30 -2.43 -0.95 -5.83
N SER A 31 -2.84 -1.78 -4.86
CA SER A 31 -3.36 -3.14 -5.12
C SER A 31 -4.88 -3.31 -4.91
N SER A 32 -5.54 -2.30 -4.35
CA SER A 32 -6.90 -2.44 -3.79
C SER A 32 -7.96 -2.82 -4.82
N GLU A 33 -7.83 -2.27 -6.04
CA GLU A 33 -8.84 -2.38 -7.09
C GLU A 33 -9.01 -3.82 -7.61
N ILE A 34 -8.06 -4.72 -7.32
CA ILE A 34 -8.16 -6.14 -7.66
C ILE A 34 -9.34 -6.78 -6.91
N VAL A 35 -9.40 -6.64 -5.58
CA VAL A 35 -10.50 -7.19 -4.77
C VAL A 35 -11.77 -6.40 -5.03
N ASP A 36 -11.70 -5.07 -5.15
CA ASP A 36 -12.89 -4.24 -5.39
C ASP A 36 -13.58 -4.58 -6.72
N TYR A 37 -12.83 -5.04 -7.73
CA TYR A 37 -13.39 -5.56 -8.98
C TYR A 37 -14.02 -6.94 -8.82
N LEU A 38 -13.41 -7.84 -8.04
CA LEU A 38 -13.82 -9.23 -7.90
C LEU A 38 -14.98 -9.43 -6.91
N ALA A 39 -15.03 -8.64 -5.83
CA ALA A 39 -15.99 -8.83 -4.76
C ALA A 39 -17.47 -8.74 -5.24
N PRO A 40 -17.86 -7.79 -6.12
CA PRO A 40 -19.21 -7.77 -6.68
C PRO A 40 -19.57 -9.00 -7.52
N LEU A 41 -18.57 -9.68 -8.08
CA LEU A 41 -18.74 -10.87 -8.92
C LEU A 41 -18.76 -12.18 -8.11
N ALA A 42 -18.47 -12.11 -6.80
CA ALA A 42 -18.21 -13.28 -5.97
C ALA A 42 -19.37 -14.29 -5.98
N LYS A 43 -20.60 -13.81 -5.75
CA LYS A 43 -21.81 -14.65 -5.71
C LYS A 43 -22.18 -15.23 -7.07
N GLU A 44 -22.16 -14.40 -8.12
CA GLU A 44 -22.48 -14.82 -9.50
C GLU A 44 -21.51 -15.91 -9.98
N ARG A 45 -20.23 -15.74 -9.65
CA ARG A 45 -19.17 -16.65 -10.07
C ARG A 45 -18.95 -17.78 -9.09
N GLY A 46 -19.52 -17.73 -7.88
CA GLY A 46 -19.31 -18.69 -6.78
C GLY A 46 -17.90 -18.68 -6.20
N ILE A 47 -17.12 -17.62 -6.41
CA ILE A 47 -15.75 -17.48 -5.89
C ILE A 47 -15.81 -16.87 -4.49
N HIS A 48 -14.89 -17.24 -3.61
CA HIS A 48 -14.73 -16.57 -2.32
C HIS A 48 -13.82 -15.36 -2.51
N VAL A 49 -14.30 -14.17 -2.14
CA VAL A 49 -13.53 -12.92 -2.20
C VAL A 49 -13.67 -12.20 -0.87
N GLU A 50 -12.56 -11.85 -0.23
CA GLU A 50 -12.60 -11.15 1.05
C GLU A 50 -11.52 -10.08 1.22
N TRP A 51 -11.89 -9.05 2.00
CA TRP A 51 -10.94 -8.22 2.72
C TRP A 51 -10.70 -8.88 4.08
N SER A 52 -9.48 -9.33 4.32
CA SER A 52 -9.06 -9.90 5.59
C SER A 52 -8.58 -8.79 6.54
N VAL A 53 -8.37 -9.13 7.83
CA VAL A 53 -8.04 -8.14 8.87
C VAL A 53 -6.63 -7.56 8.77
N ASN A 54 -5.70 -8.31 8.16
CA ASN A 54 -4.36 -7.89 7.78
C ASN A 54 -3.81 -8.83 6.70
N GLU A 55 -2.65 -8.49 6.16
CA GLU A 55 -2.00 -9.23 5.07
C GLU A 55 -1.57 -10.64 5.48
N LYS A 56 -1.17 -10.83 6.75
CA LYS A 56 -0.82 -12.14 7.29
C LYS A 56 -2.02 -13.09 7.21
N VAL A 57 -3.18 -12.63 7.70
CA VAL A 57 -4.43 -13.42 7.66
C VAL A 57 -4.87 -13.63 6.22
N ALA A 58 -4.79 -12.61 5.36
CA ALA A 58 -5.11 -12.76 3.94
C ALA A 58 -4.26 -13.86 3.28
N MET A 59 -2.94 -13.84 3.51
CA MET A 59 -2.00 -14.85 3.05
C MET A 59 -2.38 -16.24 3.58
N GLU A 60 -2.66 -16.38 4.87
CA GLU A 60 -3.05 -17.65 5.49
C GLU A 60 -4.37 -18.22 4.95
N VAL A 61 -5.36 -17.36 4.68
CA VAL A 61 -6.63 -17.76 4.05
C VAL A 61 -6.37 -18.33 2.64
N ALA A 62 -5.60 -17.62 1.81
CA ALA A 62 -5.25 -18.11 0.48
C ALA A 62 -4.40 -19.39 0.54
N ILE A 63 -3.49 -19.50 1.51
CA ILE A 63 -2.65 -20.69 1.72
C ILE A 63 -3.54 -21.90 2.02
N GLY A 64 -4.43 -21.76 3.00
CA GLY A 64 -5.36 -22.80 3.40
C GLY A 64 -6.25 -23.25 2.24
N ALA A 65 -6.76 -22.29 1.45
CA ALA A 65 -7.50 -22.59 0.23
C ALA A 65 -6.65 -23.36 -0.79
N SER A 66 -5.40 -22.94 -1.03
CA SER A 66 -4.52 -23.64 -1.96
C SER A 66 -4.23 -25.08 -1.54
N TRP A 67 -4.15 -25.37 -0.24
CA TRP A 67 -3.91 -26.72 0.27
C TRP A 67 -5.06 -27.69 0.03
N THR A 68 -6.23 -27.20 -0.38
CA THR A 68 -7.35 -28.02 -0.87
C THR A 68 -7.24 -28.36 -2.36
N GLY A 69 -6.21 -27.86 -3.04
CA GLY A 69 -6.04 -27.98 -4.49
C GLY A 69 -6.75 -26.89 -5.30
N ALA A 70 -7.44 -25.95 -4.65
CA ALA A 70 -8.01 -24.77 -5.33
C ALA A 70 -6.90 -23.81 -5.76
N ARG A 71 -7.12 -23.08 -6.85
CA ARG A 71 -6.31 -21.91 -7.20
C ARG A 71 -6.68 -20.75 -6.28
N ALA A 72 -5.68 -20.13 -5.66
CA ALA A 72 -5.87 -19.03 -4.71
C ALA A 72 -4.94 -17.85 -5.00
N ALA A 73 -5.45 -16.63 -4.83
CA ALA A 73 -4.65 -15.42 -4.89
C ALA A 73 -4.74 -14.64 -3.59
N VAL A 74 -3.63 -14.01 -3.20
CA VAL A 74 -3.61 -12.97 -2.18
C VAL A 74 -3.10 -11.67 -2.79
N THR A 75 -3.70 -10.55 -2.43
CA THR A 75 -3.25 -9.23 -2.89
C THR A 75 -2.94 -8.28 -1.72
N MET A 76 -1.83 -7.57 -1.87
CA MET A 76 -1.35 -6.56 -0.94
C MET A 76 -0.36 -5.62 -1.63
N LYS A 77 -0.03 -4.49 -0.98
CA LYS A 77 1.13 -3.68 -1.37
C LYS A 77 2.42 -4.21 -0.72
N HIS A 78 3.57 -3.78 -1.22
CA HIS A 78 4.90 -4.21 -0.74
C HIS A 78 5.06 -4.17 0.80
N VAL A 79 4.63 -3.10 1.50
CA VAL A 79 4.75 -3.07 2.97
C VAL A 79 3.91 -4.14 3.66
N GLY A 80 2.81 -4.55 3.04
CA GLY A 80 1.94 -5.61 3.49
C GLY A 80 2.61 -6.99 3.42
N LEU A 81 3.52 -7.19 2.46
CA LEU A 81 4.34 -8.40 2.43
C LEU A 81 5.24 -8.52 3.65
N ASN A 82 5.66 -7.41 4.27
CA ASN A 82 6.41 -7.47 5.54
C ASN A 82 5.54 -8.07 6.66
N VAL A 83 4.25 -7.73 6.70
CA VAL A 83 3.29 -8.28 7.67
C VAL A 83 3.04 -9.77 7.38
N ALA A 84 3.00 -10.14 6.10
CA ALA A 84 2.81 -11.52 5.64
C ALA A 84 4.12 -12.31 5.44
N ALA A 85 5.27 -11.78 5.88
CA ALA A 85 6.57 -12.36 5.54
C ALA A 85 6.73 -13.78 6.10
N ASP A 86 6.30 -14.01 7.34
CA ASP A 86 6.37 -15.32 8.00
C ASP A 86 5.60 -16.42 7.23
N PRO A 87 4.29 -16.28 6.94
CA PRO A 87 3.60 -17.27 6.14
C PRO A 87 4.12 -17.37 4.70
N PHE A 88 4.55 -16.25 4.09
CA PHE A 88 5.13 -16.27 2.73
C PHE A 88 6.43 -17.09 2.66
N MET A 89 7.36 -16.84 3.59
CA MET A 89 8.63 -17.57 3.68
C MET A 89 8.39 -19.05 3.96
N THR A 90 7.47 -19.35 4.88
CA THR A 90 7.15 -20.73 5.25
C THR A 90 6.49 -21.49 4.09
N LEU A 91 5.61 -20.84 3.34
CA LEU A 91 4.94 -21.42 2.17
C LEU A 91 5.91 -21.84 1.07
N ALA A 92 7.04 -21.14 0.90
CA ALA A 92 8.07 -21.53 -0.06
C ALA A 92 8.60 -22.95 0.20
N TYR A 93 8.66 -23.40 1.47
CA TYR A 93 9.04 -24.76 1.85
C TYR A 93 7.85 -25.73 1.80
N LEU A 94 6.72 -25.34 2.40
CA LEU A 94 5.54 -26.21 2.52
C LEU A 94 4.80 -26.42 1.20
N GLY A 95 5.08 -25.58 0.20
CA GLY A 95 4.50 -25.65 -1.13
C GLY A 95 3.02 -25.28 -1.20
N ALA A 96 2.58 -24.94 -2.41
CA ALA A 96 1.17 -24.73 -2.71
C ALA A 96 0.48 -26.09 -3.00
N GLY A 97 -0.81 -26.23 -2.69
CA GLY A 97 -1.58 -27.46 -3.05
C GLY A 97 -2.32 -27.36 -4.39
N GLY A 98 -2.67 -26.16 -4.80
CA GLY A 98 -3.10 -25.73 -6.13
C GLY A 98 -2.38 -24.42 -6.47
N GLY A 99 -2.59 -23.86 -7.66
CA GLY A 99 -1.87 -22.65 -8.05
C GLY A 99 -2.06 -21.50 -7.05
N PHE A 100 -0.96 -20.92 -6.59
CA PHE A 100 -0.92 -19.85 -5.61
C PHE A 100 -0.20 -18.62 -6.15
N VAL A 101 -0.89 -17.48 -6.16
CA VAL A 101 -0.34 -16.20 -6.60
C VAL A 101 -0.37 -15.18 -5.47
N ALA A 102 0.79 -14.64 -5.11
CA ALA A 102 0.90 -13.46 -4.26
C ALA A 102 1.08 -12.22 -5.15
N CYS A 103 0.00 -11.46 -5.34
CA CYS A 103 0.08 -10.16 -6.00
C CYS A 103 0.59 -9.11 -5.00
N VAL A 104 1.82 -8.65 -5.18
CA VAL A 104 2.50 -7.70 -4.29
C VAL A 104 2.82 -6.45 -5.08
N ALA A 105 1.98 -5.42 -4.91
CA ALA A 105 2.12 -4.18 -5.66
C ALA A 105 3.14 -3.24 -5.00
N ASP A 106 4.23 -2.94 -5.72
CA ASP A 106 5.28 -2.01 -5.27
C ASP A 106 4.87 -0.55 -5.54
N ASP A 107 5.29 0.37 -4.66
CA ASP A 107 5.03 1.82 -4.77
C ASP A 107 6.35 2.62 -4.77
N PRO A 108 7.10 2.63 -5.89
CA PRO A 108 8.46 3.17 -5.92
C PRO A 108 8.57 4.64 -5.54
N TYR A 109 7.55 5.48 -5.73
CA TYR A 109 7.60 6.89 -5.31
C TYR A 109 6.99 7.15 -3.92
N CYS A 110 6.55 6.11 -3.20
CA CYS A 110 5.76 6.27 -1.98
C CYS A 110 4.53 7.16 -2.16
N HIS A 111 3.78 7.03 -3.26
CA HIS A 111 2.54 7.80 -3.46
C HIS A 111 1.54 7.57 -2.31
N SER A 112 1.56 6.36 -1.73
CA SER A 112 0.64 5.89 -0.70
C SER A 112 1.29 4.96 0.35
N SER A 113 2.63 4.95 0.39
CA SER A 113 3.44 4.14 1.29
C SER A 113 4.35 4.99 2.18
N GLN A 114 4.77 4.39 3.30
CA GLN A 114 5.64 5.04 4.30
C GLN A 114 7.12 4.99 3.91
N ASN A 115 7.49 4.07 3.02
CA ASN A 115 8.84 3.86 2.51
C ASN A 115 8.78 3.18 1.14
N GLU A 116 9.90 3.24 0.43
CA GLU A 116 10.09 2.57 -0.84
C GLU A 116 10.66 1.17 -0.57
N GLN A 117 10.21 0.13 -1.27
CA GLN A 117 10.73 -1.24 -1.14
C GLN A 117 10.73 -1.96 -2.49
N ASP A 118 11.67 -2.89 -2.66
CA ASP A 118 11.72 -3.79 -3.82
C ASP A 118 11.31 -5.23 -3.42
N SER A 119 10.09 -5.63 -3.79
CA SER A 119 9.61 -6.97 -3.44
C SER A 119 10.33 -8.10 -4.16
N ARG A 120 11.14 -7.82 -5.21
CA ARG A 120 12.01 -8.83 -5.83
C ARG A 120 13.06 -9.35 -4.85
N ARG A 121 13.46 -8.54 -3.85
CA ARG A 121 14.34 -8.98 -2.76
C ARG A 121 13.66 -10.03 -1.88
N TYR A 122 12.36 -9.91 -1.63
CA TYR A 122 11.59 -10.93 -0.94
C TYR A 122 11.48 -12.22 -1.76
N ALA A 123 11.22 -12.11 -3.07
CA ALA A 123 11.21 -13.27 -3.96
C ALA A 123 12.58 -13.98 -4.01
N GLN A 124 13.66 -13.20 -4.09
CA GLN A 124 15.04 -13.69 -4.04
C GLN A 124 15.35 -14.39 -2.71
N PHE A 125 14.93 -13.81 -1.58
CA PHE A 125 15.16 -14.37 -0.26
C PHE A 125 14.37 -15.67 -0.06
N ALA A 126 13.10 -15.70 -0.48
CA ALA A 126 12.22 -16.87 -0.38
C ALA A 126 12.50 -17.96 -1.41
N ARG A 127 13.30 -17.68 -2.46
CA ARG A 127 13.55 -18.57 -3.62
C ARG A 127 12.29 -18.93 -4.40
N VAL A 128 11.40 -17.95 -4.55
CA VAL A 128 10.15 -18.12 -5.31
C VAL A 128 10.20 -17.36 -6.62
N PRO A 129 9.51 -17.84 -7.68
CA PRO A 129 9.39 -17.09 -8.92
C PRO A 129 8.68 -15.75 -8.70
N CYS A 130 9.14 -14.70 -9.37
CA CYS A 130 8.46 -13.41 -9.43
C CYS A 130 8.29 -12.98 -10.88
N LEU A 131 7.07 -12.61 -11.26
CA LEU A 131 6.74 -12.03 -12.57
C LEU A 131 6.51 -10.53 -12.40
N ASP A 132 7.19 -9.73 -13.19
CA ASP A 132 7.27 -8.26 -13.09
C ASP A 132 6.70 -7.64 -14.39
N PRO A 133 5.37 -7.43 -14.45
CA PRO A 133 4.71 -6.97 -15.67
C PRO A 133 5.11 -5.54 -16.03
N ALA A 134 5.14 -5.23 -17.31
CA ALA A 134 5.43 -3.88 -17.78
C ALA A 134 4.18 -3.03 -18.07
N ASP A 135 3.04 -3.66 -18.35
CA ASP A 135 1.80 -2.98 -18.70
C ASP A 135 0.56 -3.80 -18.28
N PRO A 136 -0.67 -3.27 -18.43
CA PRO A 136 -1.88 -4.02 -18.09
C PRO A 136 -2.08 -5.33 -18.86
N GLN A 137 -1.61 -5.46 -20.10
CA GLN A 137 -1.74 -6.70 -20.87
C GLN A 137 -0.81 -7.78 -20.29
N GLU A 138 0.47 -7.44 -20.09
CA GLU A 138 1.43 -8.34 -19.44
C GLU A 138 0.96 -8.70 -18.01
N ALA A 139 0.35 -7.77 -17.28
CA ALA A 139 -0.16 -8.05 -15.94
C ALA A 139 -1.25 -9.14 -15.96
N ARG A 140 -2.18 -9.10 -16.93
CA ARG A 140 -3.17 -10.17 -17.13
C ARG A 140 -2.50 -11.49 -17.53
N ASP A 141 -1.58 -11.44 -18.49
CA ASP A 141 -0.94 -12.64 -19.05
C ASP A 141 -0.05 -13.35 -18.03
N MET A 142 0.75 -12.57 -17.29
CA MET A 142 1.60 -13.06 -16.22
C MET A 142 0.78 -13.61 -15.06
N THR A 143 -0.41 -13.07 -14.76
CA THR A 143 -1.30 -13.64 -13.73
C THR A 143 -1.69 -15.07 -14.07
N LEU A 144 -2.12 -15.33 -15.32
CA LEU A 144 -2.46 -16.69 -15.78
C LEU A 144 -1.26 -17.63 -15.71
N ARG A 145 -0.10 -17.14 -16.15
CA ARG A 145 1.13 -17.93 -16.11
C ARG A 145 1.57 -18.19 -14.68
N ALA A 146 1.39 -17.26 -13.75
CA ALA A 146 1.76 -17.42 -12.34
C ALA A 146 1.03 -18.61 -11.69
N PHE A 147 -0.28 -18.76 -11.94
CA PHE A 147 -1.02 -19.93 -11.47
C PHE A 147 -0.47 -21.25 -12.05
N SER A 148 -0.23 -21.28 -13.36
CA SER A 148 0.27 -22.48 -14.04
C SER A 148 1.69 -22.83 -13.59
N LEU A 149 2.55 -21.83 -13.41
CA LEU A 149 3.91 -21.97 -12.93
C LEU A 149 3.95 -22.44 -11.47
N SER A 150 3.03 -21.94 -10.64
CA SER A 150 2.87 -22.38 -9.26
C SER A 150 2.50 -23.87 -9.18
N GLU A 151 1.62 -24.33 -10.07
CA GLU A 151 1.23 -25.74 -10.14
C GLU A 151 2.35 -26.63 -10.69
N GLU A 152 3.12 -26.15 -11.66
CA GLU A 152 4.26 -26.86 -12.27
C GLU A 152 5.34 -27.20 -11.23
N PHE A 153 5.65 -26.26 -10.33
CA PHE A 153 6.73 -26.40 -9.35
C PHE A 153 6.25 -26.62 -7.91
N GLY A 154 4.94 -26.51 -7.65
CA GLY A 154 4.36 -26.65 -6.32
C GLY A 154 4.83 -25.59 -5.33
N VAL A 155 5.17 -24.39 -5.80
CA VAL A 155 5.65 -23.24 -4.98
C VAL A 155 4.77 -22.02 -5.24
N PRO A 156 4.66 -21.06 -4.31
CA PRO A 156 3.97 -19.81 -4.59
C PRO A 156 4.70 -19.01 -5.67
N VAL A 157 3.96 -18.23 -6.46
CA VAL A 157 4.53 -17.27 -7.42
C VAL A 157 4.15 -15.86 -7.00
N MET A 158 5.13 -14.97 -6.96
CA MET A 158 4.90 -13.54 -6.77
C MET A 158 4.57 -12.90 -8.12
N LEU A 159 3.51 -12.09 -8.17
CA LEU A 159 3.26 -11.15 -9.25
C LEU A 159 3.51 -9.76 -8.68
N ARG A 160 4.44 -9.01 -9.27
CA ARG A 160 4.90 -7.72 -8.75
C ARG A 160 4.62 -6.58 -9.72
N PRO A 161 3.38 -6.05 -9.81
CA PRO A 161 3.15 -4.81 -10.51
C PRO A 161 3.71 -3.62 -9.71
N THR A 162 4.11 -2.55 -10.39
CA THR A 162 4.39 -1.25 -9.74
C THR A 162 3.16 -0.34 -9.81
N THR A 163 3.16 0.79 -9.10
CA THR A 163 2.08 1.80 -9.17
C THR A 163 1.72 2.17 -10.61
N ARG A 164 2.72 2.27 -11.51
CA ARG A 164 2.52 2.63 -12.93
C ARG A 164 1.79 1.56 -13.72
N VAL A 165 2.04 0.29 -13.43
CA VAL A 165 1.29 -0.81 -14.06
C VAL A 165 -0.10 -0.89 -13.46
N SER A 166 -0.18 -0.90 -12.13
CA SER A 166 -1.41 -1.07 -11.36
C SER A 166 -2.47 -0.05 -11.71
N HIS A 167 -2.08 1.23 -11.89
CA HIS A 167 -2.99 2.34 -12.17
C HIS A 167 -2.97 2.85 -13.62
N ALA A 168 -2.20 2.24 -14.52
CA ALA A 168 -2.31 2.53 -15.96
C ALA A 168 -3.59 1.94 -16.53
N ARG A 169 -4.05 2.51 -17.66
CA ARG A 169 -5.12 1.95 -18.47
C ARG A 169 -4.64 1.65 -19.88
N ALA A 170 -5.01 0.49 -20.41
CA ALA A 170 -4.70 0.07 -21.77
C ALA A 170 -5.84 -0.78 -22.35
N ASP A 171 -5.82 -0.96 -23.67
CA ASP A 171 -6.63 -1.98 -24.32
C ASP A 171 -6.03 -3.36 -24.01
N VAL A 172 -6.81 -4.21 -23.34
CA VAL A 172 -6.40 -5.55 -22.91
C VAL A 172 -7.24 -6.61 -23.60
N GLU A 173 -6.58 -7.60 -24.17
CA GLU A 173 -7.19 -8.81 -24.68
C GLU A 173 -7.54 -9.76 -23.54
N VAL A 174 -8.85 -9.96 -23.35
CA VAL A 174 -9.40 -10.81 -22.29
C VAL A 174 -10.08 -12.05 -22.86
N GLY A 175 -9.95 -13.14 -22.09
CA GLY A 175 -10.58 -14.42 -22.31
C GLY A 175 -11.86 -14.61 -21.49
N PRO A 176 -12.63 -15.68 -21.76
CA PRO A 176 -13.71 -16.06 -20.85
C PRO A 176 -13.13 -16.52 -19.50
N PRO A 177 -13.88 -16.37 -18.38
CA PRO A 177 -13.48 -16.94 -17.10
C PRO A 177 -13.18 -18.44 -17.20
N GLY A 178 -12.15 -18.88 -16.50
CA GLY A 178 -11.69 -20.26 -16.53
C GLY A 178 -12.59 -21.19 -15.73
N GLU A 179 -12.56 -22.47 -16.08
CA GLU A 179 -13.20 -23.50 -15.27
C GLU A 179 -12.46 -23.64 -13.95
N ARG A 180 -13.23 -23.75 -12.87
CA ARG A 180 -12.67 -24.04 -11.56
C ARG A 180 -12.44 -25.53 -11.41
N ARG A 181 -11.53 -25.86 -10.51
CA ARG A 181 -11.35 -27.23 -10.07
C ARG A 181 -12.62 -27.71 -9.37
N ASP A 182 -13.22 -28.78 -9.90
CA ASP A 182 -14.38 -29.41 -9.28
C ASP A 182 -13.96 -30.12 -7.97
N LYS A 183 -14.69 -29.81 -6.89
CA LYS A 183 -14.55 -30.45 -5.56
C LYS A 183 -13.11 -30.47 -5.02
N PRO A 184 -12.48 -29.30 -4.76
CA PRO A 184 -11.22 -29.25 -4.04
C PRO A 184 -11.36 -29.93 -2.67
N GLY A 185 -10.31 -30.64 -2.23
CA GLY A 185 -10.30 -31.44 -1.01
C GLY A 185 -8.95 -31.34 -0.31
N PHE A 186 -8.98 -31.22 1.03
CA PHE A 186 -7.77 -31.17 1.84
C PHE A 186 -7.18 -32.57 2.05
N GLU A 187 -5.94 -32.78 1.58
CA GLU A 187 -5.18 -33.99 1.86
C GLU A 187 -4.27 -33.80 3.09
N LYS A 188 -4.35 -34.74 4.04
CA LYS A 188 -3.53 -34.72 5.25
C LYS A 188 -2.13 -35.26 4.93
N ASP A 189 -1.16 -34.35 4.80
CA ASP A 189 0.27 -34.68 4.70
C ASP A 189 1.08 -33.88 5.73
N PRO A 190 1.29 -34.40 6.96
CA PRO A 190 2.06 -33.69 7.98
C PRO A 190 3.53 -33.44 7.61
N ALA A 191 4.14 -34.31 6.79
CA ALA A 191 5.53 -34.15 6.37
C ALA A 191 5.68 -32.94 5.43
N ARG A 192 4.67 -32.66 4.62
CA ARG A 192 4.60 -31.47 3.76
C ARG A 192 4.03 -30.23 4.45
N ARG A 193 3.07 -30.39 5.37
CA ARG A 193 2.25 -29.27 5.91
C ARG A 193 2.63 -28.80 7.30
N VAL A 194 3.60 -29.46 7.97
CA VAL A 194 4.07 -29.06 9.31
C VAL A 194 5.55 -28.72 9.25
N ALA A 195 5.90 -27.45 9.49
CA ALA A 195 7.25 -26.91 9.42
C ALA A 195 8.15 -27.29 10.62
N LEU A 196 8.18 -28.58 10.99
CA LEU A 196 9.15 -29.08 11.98
C LEU A 196 10.56 -29.08 11.38
N PRO A 197 11.63 -28.90 12.16
CA PRO A 197 13.00 -28.94 11.64
C PRO A 197 13.34 -30.22 10.84
N ALA A 198 12.75 -31.36 11.21
CA ALA A 198 12.91 -32.63 10.49
C ALA A 198 12.24 -32.65 9.11
N HIS A 199 11.22 -31.81 8.89
CA HIS A 199 10.51 -31.66 7.61
C HIS A 199 11.04 -30.47 6.81
N ALA A 200 11.26 -29.31 7.45
CA ALA A 200 11.69 -28.08 6.78
C ALA A 200 13.07 -28.21 6.10
N ARG A 201 14.03 -28.92 6.72
CA ARG A 201 15.37 -29.14 6.15
C ARG A 201 15.35 -29.90 4.82
N PRO A 202 14.70 -31.07 4.69
CA PRO A 202 14.58 -31.73 3.39
C PRO A 202 13.73 -30.94 2.39
N LEU A 203 12.67 -30.25 2.83
CA LEU A 203 11.87 -29.37 1.97
C LEU A 203 12.71 -28.23 1.38
N HIS A 204 13.72 -27.73 2.11
CA HIS A 204 14.66 -26.74 1.56
C HIS A 204 15.48 -27.32 0.41
N VAL A 205 15.97 -28.56 0.54
CA VAL A 205 16.72 -29.22 -0.53
C VAL A 205 15.84 -29.35 -1.77
N GLU A 206 14.59 -29.76 -1.60
CA GLU A 206 13.62 -29.83 -2.70
C GLU A 206 13.39 -28.45 -3.35
N LEU A 207 13.25 -27.38 -2.55
CA LEU A 207 13.11 -26.01 -3.09
C LEU A 207 14.32 -25.59 -3.92
N LEU A 208 15.53 -25.97 -3.50
CA LEU A 208 16.77 -25.73 -4.24
C LEU A 208 16.84 -26.55 -5.53
N ASP A 209 16.45 -27.82 -5.48
CA ASP A 209 16.42 -28.72 -6.63
C ASP A 209 15.45 -28.25 -7.72
N LYS A 210 14.40 -27.49 -7.34
CA LYS A 210 13.45 -26.87 -8.28
C LYS A 210 14.00 -25.64 -9.01
N GLN A 211 15.00 -24.94 -8.45
CA GLN A 211 15.45 -23.65 -8.98
C GLN A 211 15.92 -23.71 -10.45
N PRO A 212 16.71 -24.71 -10.89
CA PRO A 212 17.12 -24.79 -12.29
C PRO A 212 15.94 -25.01 -13.24
N GLY A 213 14.92 -25.77 -12.80
CA GLY A 213 13.68 -25.98 -13.56
C GLY A 213 12.89 -24.69 -13.70
N ILE A 214 12.75 -23.93 -12.61
CA ILE A 214 12.09 -22.62 -12.60
C ILE A 214 12.81 -21.65 -13.54
N GLU A 215 14.15 -21.53 -13.42
CA GLU A 215 14.95 -20.65 -14.29
C GLU A 215 14.76 -21.03 -15.77
N ALA A 216 14.79 -22.33 -16.08
CA ALA A 216 14.60 -22.82 -17.45
C ALA A 216 13.19 -22.61 -18.00
N ALA A 217 12.16 -22.66 -17.15
CA ALA A 217 10.78 -22.34 -17.52
C ALA A 217 10.65 -20.84 -17.84
N LEU A 218 11.14 -19.98 -16.94
CA LEU A 218 11.09 -18.52 -17.11
C LEU A 218 11.93 -18.02 -18.29
N ALA A 219 13.06 -18.68 -18.60
CA ALA A 219 13.91 -18.36 -19.74
C ALA A 219 13.20 -18.47 -21.10
N LYS A 220 12.08 -19.20 -21.18
CA LYS A 220 11.30 -19.38 -22.41
C LYS A 220 10.16 -18.37 -22.55
N GLU A 221 9.91 -17.57 -21.52
CA GLU A 221 8.83 -16.58 -21.53
C GLU A 221 9.18 -15.41 -22.46
N ALA A 222 8.22 -14.97 -23.26
CA ALA A 222 8.40 -13.89 -24.24
C ALA A 222 8.71 -12.52 -23.60
N TRP A 223 8.50 -12.38 -22.29
CA TRP A 223 8.82 -11.19 -21.51
C TRP A 223 10.32 -11.01 -21.27
N ASN A 224 11.12 -12.06 -21.53
CA ASN A 224 12.58 -11.99 -21.54
C ASN A 224 13.06 -11.97 -23.00
N ARG A 225 13.29 -10.78 -23.56
CA ARG A 225 13.64 -10.62 -24.99
C ARG A 225 14.79 -9.65 -25.20
N ALA A 226 15.68 -10.01 -26.11
CA ALA A 226 16.81 -9.18 -26.53
C ALA A 226 16.61 -8.69 -27.96
N GLU A 227 16.88 -7.42 -28.19
CA GLU A 227 16.99 -6.80 -29.50
C GLU A 227 18.40 -6.23 -29.66
N MET A 228 19.13 -6.68 -30.68
CA MET A 228 20.51 -6.25 -30.94
C MET A 228 20.53 -5.24 -32.10
N ARG A 229 21.06 -4.04 -31.85
CA ARG A 229 21.27 -3.00 -32.86
C ARG A 229 22.71 -2.50 -32.92
N GLY A 230 23.42 -2.51 -31.78
CA GLY A 230 24.83 -2.11 -31.70
C GLY A 230 25.55 -2.63 -30.45
N GLU A 231 26.75 -2.10 -30.20
CA GLU A 231 27.67 -2.53 -29.12
C GLU A 231 27.42 -1.82 -27.78
N VAL A 232 26.44 -0.91 -27.73
CA VAL A 232 25.96 -0.29 -26.49
C VAL A 232 24.57 -0.84 -26.17
N GLY A 233 24.40 -1.31 -24.95
CA GLY A 233 23.19 -1.99 -24.50
C GLY A 233 22.44 -1.28 -23.37
N VAL A 234 21.14 -1.53 -23.30
CA VAL A 234 20.29 -1.24 -22.13
C VAL A 234 19.68 -2.56 -21.66
N ILE A 235 19.75 -2.85 -20.36
CA ILE A 235 19.02 -3.96 -19.73
C ILE A 235 17.96 -3.34 -18.83
N ALA A 236 16.69 -3.67 -19.02
CA ALA A 236 15.61 -3.07 -18.25
C ALA A 236 14.53 -4.07 -17.82
N SER A 237 14.01 -3.89 -16.61
CA SER A 237 13.02 -4.80 -16.02
C SER A 237 11.66 -4.18 -15.76
N GLY A 238 10.59 -4.99 -15.87
CA GLY A 238 9.22 -4.55 -15.60
C GLY A 238 8.85 -3.31 -16.41
N ILE A 239 8.17 -2.35 -15.78
CA ILE A 239 7.77 -1.07 -16.39
C ILE A 239 8.95 -0.28 -16.97
N SER A 240 10.13 -0.35 -16.34
CA SER A 240 11.31 0.42 -16.77
C SER A 240 11.76 0.07 -18.17
N GLY A 241 11.43 -1.13 -18.66
CA GLY A 241 11.74 -1.49 -20.02
C GLY A 241 10.85 -0.80 -21.06
N LEU A 242 9.60 -0.43 -20.74
CA LEU A 242 8.79 0.38 -21.66
C LEU A 242 9.34 1.80 -21.76
N TYR A 243 9.84 2.34 -20.63
CA TYR A 243 10.56 3.61 -20.64
C TYR A 243 11.83 3.53 -21.49
N ALA A 244 12.57 2.42 -21.42
CA ALA A 244 13.74 2.20 -22.27
C ALA A 244 13.38 2.09 -23.75
N GLU A 245 12.31 1.38 -24.11
CA GLU A 245 11.82 1.28 -25.49
C GLU A 245 11.43 2.65 -26.05
N GLU A 246 10.64 3.42 -25.30
CA GLU A 246 10.23 4.78 -25.68
C GLU A 246 11.45 5.71 -25.83
N ALA A 247 12.40 5.61 -24.89
CA ALA A 247 13.63 6.40 -24.93
C ALA A 247 14.47 6.09 -26.18
N ILE A 248 14.72 4.80 -26.46
CA ILE A 248 15.53 4.36 -27.61
C ILE A 248 14.85 4.72 -28.93
N ALA A 249 13.52 4.56 -29.03
CA ALA A 249 12.77 4.91 -30.23
C ALA A 249 12.87 6.41 -30.59
N GLY A 250 13.07 7.27 -29.59
CA GLY A 250 13.27 8.71 -29.76
C GLY A 250 14.72 9.15 -29.96
N MET A 251 15.67 8.22 -30.13
CA MET A 251 17.10 8.49 -30.30
C MET A 251 17.61 7.99 -31.66
N GLU A 252 18.48 8.79 -32.28
CA GLU A 252 19.22 8.39 -33.48
C GLU A 252 20.50 7.62 -33.08
N ALA A 253 20.33 6.49 -32.40
CA ALA A 253 21.44 5.65 -31.94
C ALA A 253 21.09 4.15 -32.05
N ASP A 254 22.06 3.35 -32.49
CA ASP A 254 21.95 1.89 -32.60
C ASP A 254 22.16 1.23 -31.23
N LEU A 255 21.14 1.34 -30.37
CA LEU A 255 21.15 0.78 -29.02
C LEU A 255 20.48 -0.60 -28.98
N SER A 256 21.18 -1.55 -28.37
CA SER A 256 20.64 -2.88 -28.07
C SER A 256 19.82 -2.84 -26.79
N LEU A 257 18.72 -3.58 -26.70
CA LEU A 257 17.84 -3.62 -25.54
C LEU A 257 17.57 -5.06 -25.10
N LEU A 258 17.75 -5.35 -23.81
CA LEU A 258 17.30 -6.58 -23.17
C LEU A 258 16.20 -6.25 -22.16
N ARG A 259 14.99 -6.74 -22.45
CA ARG A 259 13.84 -6.72 -21.56
C ARG A 259 13.85 -7.94 -20.66
N ILE A 260 13.58 -7.72 -19.37
CA ILE A 260 13.46 -8.77 -18.37
C ILE A 260 12.16 -8.61 -17.58
N GLY A 261 11.26 -9.60 -17.67
CA GLY A 261 9.98 -9.58 -16.97
C GLY A 261 9.89 -10.57 -15.81
N THR A 262 10.97 -11.28 -15.48
CA THR A 262 10.90 -12.45 -14.58
C THR A 262 12.11 -12.57 -13.66
N TYR A 263 11.88 -13.17 -12.48
CA TYR A 263 12.87 -13.64 -11.53
C TYR A 263 12.55 -15.10 -11.13
N PRO A 264 13.53 -16.02 -10.96
CA PRO A 264 14.96 -15.85 -11.21
C PRO A 264 15.32 -15.37 -12.62
N LEU A 265 16.37 -14.56 -12.69
CA LEU A 265 16.81 -13.90 -13.92
C LEU A 265 17.43 -14.95 -14.87
N PRO A 266 17.01 -15.05 -16.15
CA PRO A 266 17.55 -16.07 -17.06
C PRO A 266 19.02 -15.82 -17.40
N ARG A 267 19.94 -16.65 -16.90
CA ARG A 267 21.39 -16.42 -17.04
C ARG A 267 21.86 -16.44 -18.49
N LYS A 268 21.25 -17.28 -19.34
CA LYS A 268 21.68 -17.46 -20.74
C LYS A 268 21.46 -16.18 -21.56
N ILE A 269 20.25 -15.61 -21.58
CA ILE A 269 19.95 -14.43 -22.40
C ILE A 269 20.76 -13.21 -21.95
N VAL A 270 20.99 -13.06 -20.64
CA VAL A 270 21.85 -12.00 -20.09
C VAL A 270 23.30 -12.21 -20.54
N GLY A 271 23.83 -13.42 -20.44
CA GLY A 271 25.18 -13.73 -20.91
C GLY A 271 25.36 -13.50 -22.40
N ASP A 272 24.43 -14.00 -23.23
CA ASP A 272 24.47 -13.85 -24.69
C ASP A 272 24.38 -12.37 -25.12
N PHE A 273 23.65 -11.53 -24.36
CA PHE A 273 23.59 -10.08 -24.58
C PHE A 273 24.91 -9.39 -24.21
N LEU A 274 25.48 -9.71 -23.05
CA LEU A 274 26.73 -9.13 -22.55
C LEU A 274 27.95 -9.47 -23.42
N GLU A 275 27.96 -10.61 -24.09
CA GLU A 275 29.03 -10.99 -25.03
C GLU A 275 29.10 -10.08 -26.28
N ARG A 276 28.06 -9.28 -26.54
CA ARG A 276 27.93 -8.46 -27.76
C ARG A 276 27.97 -6.96 -27.50
N VAL A 277 28.13 -6.53 -26.25
CA VAL A 277 28.15 -5.13 -25.87
C VAL A 277 29.41 -4.81 -25.06
N ASP A 278 29.96 -3.62 -25.27
CA ASP A 278 31.10 -3.10 -24.54
C ASP A 278 30.68 -2.25 -23.33
N ARG A 279 29.47 -1.68 -23.41
CA ARG A 279 28.87 -0.84 -22.37
C ARG A 279 27.39 -1.18 -22.24
N VAL A 280 26.92 -1.27 -20.99
CA VAL A 280 25.52 -1.56 -20.68
C VAL A 280 24.98 -0.67 -19.57
N LEU A 281 23.79 -0.11 -19.76
CA LEU A 281 23.03 0.58 -18.72
C LEU A 281 21.93 -0.33 -18.18
N VAL A 282 21.89 -0.55 -16.87
CA VAL A 282 20.82 -1.31 -16.21
C VAL A 282 19.79 -0.33 -15.65
N VAL A 283 18.54 -0.46 -16.09
CA VAL A 283 17.42 0.41 -15.73
C VAL A 283 16.34 -0.42 -15.03
N GLU A 284 16.22 -0.24 -13.72
CA GLU A 284 15.23 -0.92 -12.90
C GLU A 284 14.69 -0.01 -11.79
N GLU A 285 13.43 -0.21 -11.41
CA GLU A 285 12.84 0.43 -10.24
C GLU A 285 13.56 -0.01 -8.96
N MET A 286 13.62 0.86 -7.96
CA MET A 286 14.03 0.49 -6.61
C MET A 286 15.47 -0.04 -6.48
N ASP A 287 15.66 -1.30 -6.09
CA ASP A 287 16.96 -1.87 -5.74
C ASP A 287 17.71 -2.39 -6.98
N PRO A 288 19.05 -2.46 -6.96
CA PRO A 288 19.88 -2.96 -8.06
C PRO A 288 19.85 -4.51 -8.19
N VAL A 289 18.66 -5.12 -8.25
CA VAL A 289 18.48 -6.59 -8.31
C VAL A 289 19.00 -7.17 -9.62
N VAL A 290 18.65 -6.54 -10.74
CA VAL A 290 19.12 -6.91 -12.07
C VAL A 290 20.58 -6.51 -12.24
N GLU A 291 20.97 -5.33 -11.78
CA GLU A 291 22.35 -4.81 -11.89
C GLU A 291 23.35 -5.74 -11.19
N GLU A 292 23.07 -6.18 -9.95
CA GLU A 292 23.91 -7.15 -9.23
C GLU A 292 24.04 -8.50 -9.96
N PHE A 293 22.95 -8.97 -10.57
CA PHE A 293 22.97 -10.20 -11.34
C PHE A 293 23.79 -10.05 -12.63
N VAL A 294 23.64 -8.92 -13.32
CA VAL A 294 24.42 -8.57 -14.52
C VAL A 294 25.91 -8.51 -14.19
N GLU A 295 26.30 -7.84 -13.09
CA GLU A 295 27.68 -7.83 -12.60
C GLU A 295 28.22 -9.25 -12.35
N MET A 296 27.42 -10.11 -11.72
CA MET A 296 27.80 -11.50 -11.48
C MET A 296 28.00 -12.29 -12.78
N VAL A 297 27.09 -12.16 -13.75
CA VAL A 297 27.17 -12.88 -15.03
C VAL A 297 28.34 -12.37 -15.88
N ALA A 298 28.57 -11.06 -15.89
CA ALA A 298 29.65 -10.42 -16.62
C ALA A 298 31.03 -11.02 -16.27
N LYS A 299 31.28 -11.34 -14.99
CA LYS A 299 32.55 -11.96 -14.54
C LYS A 299 32.94 -13.23 -15.31
N GLY A 300 31.96 -13.99 -15.80
CA GLY A 300 32.21 -15.22 -16.57
C GLY A 300 32.06 -15.07 -18.08
N ARG A 301 31.37 -14.02 -18.56
CA ARG A 301 30.93 -13.88 -19.95
C ARG A 301 31.61 -12.73 -20.69
N ASN A 302 31.69 -11.56 -20.05
CA ASN A 302 32.41 -10.41 -20.57
C ASN A 302 32.98 -9.58 -19.40
N PRO A 303 34.15 -9.93 -18.85
CA PRO A 303 34.71 -9.25 -17.68
C PRO A 303 35.13 -7.79 -17.94
N LYS A 304 35.14 -7.36 -19.21
CA LYS A 304 35.55 -6.02 -19.63
C LYS A 304 34.37 -5.08 -19.86
N VAL A 305 33.15 -5.59 -19.90
CA VAL A 305 31.95 -4.76 -20.14
C VAL A 305 31.84 -3.68 -19.06
N GLN A 306 31.61 -2.45 -19.50
CA GLN A 306 31.31 -1.35 -18.60
C GLN A 306 29.84 -1.41 -18.20
N ILE A 307 29.57 -1.69 -16.92
CA ILE A 307 28.21 -1.72 -16.37
C ILE A 307 27.91 -0.39 -15.69
N LEU A 308 26.81 0.23 -16.10
CA LEU A 308 26.26 1.47 -15.59
C LEU A 308 24.86 1.21 -15.04
N GLY A 309 24.42 1.98 -14.07
CA GLY A 309 23.14 1.79 -13.39
C GLY A 309 23.02 2.66 -12.16
N LYS A 310 22.46 2.12 -11.09
CA LYS A 310 22.33 2.82 -9.80
C LYS A 310 23.67 2.96 -9.11
N ARG A 311 24.54 1.95 -9.22
CA ARG A 311 25.86 1.94 -8.55
C ARG A 311 26.85 2.90 -9.22
N SER A 312 26.65 3.21 -10.49
CA SER A 312 27.42 4.23 -11.22
C SER A 312 26.78 5.63 -11.15
N GLY A 313 25.60 5.77 -10.54
CA GLY A 313 24.86 7.04 -10.42
C GLY A 313 24.13 7.51 -11.68
N HIS A 314 24.08 6.70 -12.76
CA HIS A 314 23.38 7.06 -14.00
C HIS A 314 21.86 6.91 -13.89
N VAL A 315 21.41 5.95 -13.09
CA VAL A 315 19.99 5.74 -12.77
C VAL A 315 19.78 6.08 -11.29
N PRO A 316 18.76 6.88 -10.93
CA PRO A 316 18.51 7.20 -9.53
C PRO A 316 18.13 5.94 -8.73
N ALA A 317 18.60 5.88 -7.48
CA ALA A 317 18.26 4.83 -6.52
C ALA A 317 17.02 5.16 -5.66
N VAL A 318 16.47 6.35 -5.84
CA VAL A 318 15.36 6.90 -5.03
C VAL A 318 14.32 7.48 -5.97
N GLY A 319 13.06 7.22 -5.66
CA GLY A 319 11.92 7.61 -6.44
C GLY A 319 11.63 6.66 -7.61
N GLU A 320 10.43 6.81 -8.15
CA GLU A 320 9.93 6.09 -9.31
C GLU A 320 10.52 6.65 -10.61
N LEU A 321 10.90 5.75 -11.52
CA LEU A 321 11.40 6.17 -12.82
C LEU A 321 10.26 6.67 -13.71
N ASP A 322 10.64 7.55 -14.64
CA ASP A 322 9.77 8.07 -15.68
C ASP A 322 10.53 8.11 -17.02
N PRO A 323 9.83 8.26 -18.15
CA PRO A 323 10.47 8.28 -19.47
C PRO A 323 11.60 9.30 -19.61
N LEU A 324 11.47 10.51 -19.04
CA LEU A 324 12.50 11.54 -19.14
C LEU A 324 13.77 11.14 -18.38
N THR A 325 13.61 10.56 -17.17
CA THR A 325 14.73 10.06 -16.38
C THR A 325 15.52 9.01 -17.16
N VAL A 326 14.83 8.06 -17.80
CA VAL A 326 15.47 7.00 -18.59
C VAL A 326 16.12 7.55 -19.87
N ILE A 327 15.46 8.49 -20.56
CA ILE A 327 16.04 9.21 -21.72
C ILE A 327 17.37 9.87 -21.32
N ASN A 328 17.41 10.56 -20.19
CA ASN A 328 18.61 11.27 -19.77
C ASN A 328 19.74 10.31 -19.35
N ALA A 329 19.42 9.20 -18.66
CA ALA A 329 20.39 8.18 -18.29
C ALA A 329 21.04 7.51 -19.52
N ILE A 330 20.22 7.19 -20.54
CA ILE A 330 20.72 6.67 -21.81
C ILE A 330 21.53 7.75 -22.54
N SER A 331 21.04 9.00 -22.63
CA SER A 331 21.77 10.09 -23.30
C SER A 331 23.15 10.29 -22.70
N GLU A 332 23.27 10.26 -21.38
CA GLU A 332 24.55 10.36 -20.67
C GLU A 332 25.48 9.19 -20.99
N MET A 333 24.96 7.95 -21.01
CA MET A 333 25.75 6.76 -21.36
C MET A 333 26.41 6.86 -22.75
N ILE A 334 25.76 7.54 -23.71
CA ILE A 334 26.25 7.69 -25.09
C ILE A 334 26.73 9.11 -25.43
N ASP A 335 27.05 9.91 -24.41
CA ASP A 335 27.63 11.24 -24.57
C ASP A 335 26.75 12.22 -25.40
N LEU A 336 25.42 12.03 -25.36
CA LEU A 336 24.43 12.93 -25.95
C LEU A 336 23.93 13.96 -24.95
N ARG A 337 23.43 15.09 -25.48
CA ARG A 337 22.85 16.16 -24.67
C ARG A 337 21.57 15.67 -23.97
N GLN A 338 21.57 15.75 -22.64
CA GLN A 338 20.39 15.48 -21.82
C GLN A 338 19.26 16.47 -22.14
N ARG A 339 18.01 15.98 -22.08
CA ARG A 339 16.81 16.80 -22.20
C ARG A 339 16.56 17.52 -20.88
N ALA A 340 16.34 18.82 -20.95
CA ALA A 340 15.90 19.57 -19.79
C ALA A 340 14.51 19.07 -19.38
N ALA A 341 14.31 18.85 -18.08
CA ALA A 341 12.96 18.75 -17.55
C ALA A 341 12.17 19.99 -17.95
N PRO A 342 10.84 19.88 -18.21
CA PRO A 342 10.02 21.05 -18.44
C PRO A 342 10.27 22.02 -17.30
N SER A 343 10.84 23.19 -17.60
CA SER A 343 11.02 24.21 -16.58
C SER A 343 9.63 24.69 -16.22
N LEU A 344 9.17 24.33 -15.01
CA LEU A 344 8.09 25.08 -14.39
C LEU A 344 8.57 26.52 -14.35
N CYS A 345 7.85 27.44 -15.01
CA CYS A 345 8.28 28.83 -14.99
C CYS A 345 8.36 29.27 -13.52
N PRO A 346 9.42 29.97 -13.08
CA PRO A 346 9.54 30.43 -11.71
C PRO A 346 8.31 31.23 -11.24
N GLU A 347 7.68 31.94 -12.17
CA GLU A 347 6.40 32.61 -11.99
C GLU A 347 5.30 31.61 -11.61
N ALA A 348 5.16 30.47 -12.29
CA ALA A 348 4.23 29.40 -11.93
C ALA A 348 4.54 28.82 -10.54
N LEU A 349 5.81 28.53 -10.23
CA LEU A 349 6.20 28.04 -8.90
C LEU A 349 5.84 29.04 -7.79
N SER A 350 5.95 30.34 -8.05
CA SER A 350 5.59 31.38 -7.08
C SER A 350 4.08 31.57 -6.88
N ILE A 351 3.24 31.20 -7.85
CA ILE A 351 1.77 31.33 -7.77
C ILE A 351 1.06 30.00 -7.46
N LEU A 352 1.75 28.85 -7.63
CA LEU A 352 1.19 27.54 -7.31
C LEU A 352 1.02 27.44 -5.79
N PRO A 353 -0.21 27.27 -5.28
CA PRO A 353 -0.41 27.10 -3.86
C PRO A 353 0.25 25.81 -3.40
N SER A 354 0.93 25.85 -2.25
CA SER A 354 1.37 24.64 -1.59
C SER A 354 0.15 23.76 -1.31
N ARG A 355 0.27 22.45 -1.54
CA ARG A 355 -0.76 21.46 -1.25
C ARG A 355 -0.34 20.67 -0.01
N PRO A 356 -0.39 21.28 1.19
CA PRO A 356 -0.05 20.54 2.40
C PRO A 356 -1.05 19.39 2.61
N PRO A 357 -0.64 18.31 3.31
CA PRO A 357 -1.56 17.30 3.79
C PRO A 357 -2.73 17.95 4.54
N ALA A 358 -3.96 17.68 4.11
CA ALA A 358 -5.16 18.24 4.73
C ALA A 358 -6.27 17.18 4.86
N LEU A 359 -6.94 17.17 6.02
CA LEU A 359 -8.17 16.42 6.22
C LEU A 359 -9.32 17.02 5.40
N CYS A 360 -10.23 16.15 4.93
CA CYS A 360 -11.42 16.54 4.17
C CYS A 360 -12.27 17.61 4.89
N PRO A 361 -13.01 18.45 4.13
CA PRO A 361 -13.98 19.39 4.70
C PRO A 361 -14.96 18.73 5.68
N GLY A 362 -14.94 19.18 6.94
CA GLY A 362 -15.75 18.63 8.02
C GLY A 362 -15.35 17.22 8.49
N CYS A 363 -14.13 16.74 8.21
CA CYS A 363 -13.65 15.48 8.80
C CYS A 363 -13.71 15.49 10.34
N SER A 364 -14.22 14.43 10.95
CA SER A 364 -14.32 14.27 12.42
C SER A 364 -12.97 14.22 13.11
N HIS A 365 -11.93 13.68 12.47
CA HIS A 365 -10.57 13.66 13.02
C HIS A 365 -10.05 15.06 13.34
N ARG A 366 -10.46 16.07 12.56
CA ARG A 366 -10.08 17.47 12.81
C ARG A 366 -10.61 17.97 14.15
N ALA A 367 -11.86 17.61 14.47
CA ALA A 367 -12.48 17.99 15.74
C ALA A 367 -11.86 17.23 16.91
N ALA A 368 -11.57 15.94 16.73
CA ALA A 368 -10.83 15.13 17.70
C ALA A 368 -9.45 15.73 18.01
N TYR A 369 -8.67 16.12 16.99
CA TYR A 369 -7.37 16.76 17.19
C TYR A 369 -7.46 18.10 17.90
N TYR A 370 -8.48 18.91 17.57
CA TYR A 370 -8.70 20.16 18.30
C TYR A 370 -8.99 19.88 19.78
N ALA A 371 -9.84 18.90 20.08
CA ALA A 371 -10.16 18.52 21.45
C ALA A 371 -8.93 17.97 22.20
N MET A 372 -8.11 17.16 21.54
CA MET A 372 -6.86 16.65 22.09
C MET A 372 -5.90 17.78 22.46
N ILE A 373 -5.69 18.78 21.58
CA ILE A 373 -4.84 19.94 21.90
C ILE A 373 -5.38 20.71 23.10
N LYS A 374 -6.70 20.84 23.23
CA LYS A 374 -7.32 21.51 24.39
C LYS A 374 -7.11 20.74 25.70
N ALA A 375 -7.28 19.41 25.68
CA ALA A 375 -7.17 18.56 26.87
C ALA A 375 -5.70 18.29 27.28
N PHE A 376 -4.84 18.00 26.30
CA PHE A 376 -3.46 17.58 26.55
C PHE A 376 -2.48 18.76 26.64
N GLY A 377 -2.73 19.83 25.90
CA GLY A 377 -1.77 20.91 25.66
C GLY A 377 -0.86 20.60 24.47
N LYS A 378 -0.21 21.64 23.94
CA LYS A 378 0.67 21.52 22.77
C LYS A 378 2.01 20.82 23.04
N ASP A 379 2.43 20.78 24.31
CA ASP A 379 3.72 20.20 24.72
C ASP A 379 3.63 18.68 24.99
N ALA A 380 2.42 18.12 24.91
CA ALA A 380 2.19 16.68 24.97
C ALA A 380 2.76 15.98 23.73
N ILE A 381 2.96 14.67 23.84
CA ILE A 381 3.51 13.87 22.74
C ILE A 381 2.40 13.06 22.09
N PHE A 382 2.34 13.10 20.77
CA PHE A 382 1.33 12.46 19.94
C PHE A 382 1.95 11.45 18.97
N PRO A 383 2.33 10.25 19.45
CA PRO A 383 2.71 9.15 18.56
C PRO A 383 1.53 8.79 17.66
N ASN A 384 1.78 8.62 16.38
CA ASN A 384 0.75 8.45 15.37
C ASN A 384 1.08 7.26 14.46
N ASP A 385 0.08 6.73 13.78
CA ASP A 385 0.26 5.74 12.71
C ASP A 385 0.16 6.41 11.33
N ILE A 386 0.33 5.65 10.24
CA ILE A 386 -0.03 6.11 8.89
C ILE A 386 -1.54 5.98 8.63
N GLY A 387 -2.20 7.00 8.10
CA GLY A 387 -3.61 7.01 7.73
C GLY A 387 -4.21 8.41 7.60
N CYS A 388 -5.54 8.54 7.51
CA CYS A 388 -6.18 9.86 7.42
C CYS A 388 -5.76 10.77 8.59
N TYR A 389 -5.54 10.18 9.74
CA TYR A 389 -5.10 10.82 10.96
C TYR A 389 -3.68 11.44 10.86
N THR A 390 -2.77 10.89 10.05
CA THR A 390 -1.47 11.52 9.76
C THR A 390 -1.60 12.88 9.05
N MET A 391 -2.70 13.11 8.31
CA MET A 391 -2.99 14.39 7.66
C MET A 391 -3.26 15.53 8.67
N GLY A 392 -3.37 15.20 9.97
CA GLY A 392 -3.44 16.14 11.08
C GLY A 392 -2.09 16.77 11.48
N VAL A 393 -0.98 16.45 10.81
CA VAL A 393 0.36 16.95 11.16
C VAL A 393 0.43 18.48 11.28
N GLY A 394 -0.23 19.21 10.37
CA GLY A 394 -0.30 20.68 10.40
C GLY A 394 -1.08 21.25 11.60
N MET A 395 -1.73 20.40 12.39
CA MET A 395 -2.47 20.78 13.61
C MET A 395 -1.65 20.58 14.89
N GLY A 396 -0.41 20.08 14.79
CA GLY A 396 0.49 19.85 15.94
C GLY A 396 0.11 18.64 16.79
N THR A 397 -0.45 17.59 16.16
CA THR A 397 -0.96 16.37 16.83
C THR A 397 -0.36 15.08 16.27
N VAL A 398 0.81 15.20 15.63
CA VAL A 398 1.55 14.09 15.01
C VAL A 398 3.04 14.37 15.24
N ASP A 399 3.63 13.73 16.25
CA ASP A 399 5.07 13.88 16.56
C ASP A 399 5.92 12.74 15.99
N THR A 400 5.33 11.55 15.86
CA THR A 400 5.96 10.39 15.22
C THR A 400 4.95 9.65 14.34
N CYS A 401 5.42 9.03 13.26
CA CYS A 401 4.63 8.14 12.41
C CYS A 401 5.58 7.11 11.79
N LEU A 402 5.58 5.88 12.31
CA LEU A 402 6.53 4.84 11.90
C LEU A 402 5.92 3.86 10.89
N CYS A 403 4.88 3.14 11.29
CA CYS A 403 4.13 2.22 10.42
C CYS A 403 2.69 2.10 10.94
N MET A 404 1.91 1.12 10.47
CA MET A 404 0.56 0.85 10.99
C MET A 404 0.67 0.09 12.31
N GLY A 405 -0.07 0.51 13.35
CA GLY A 405 -0.10 -0.11 14.67
C GLY A 405 1.09 0.21 15.57
N ALA A 406 2.03 1.05 15.13
CA ALA A 406 3.22 1.42 15.89
C ALA A 406 2.96 2.51 16.94
N SER A 407 1.94 3.36 16.75
CA SER A 407 1.63 4.50 17.62
C SER A 407 1.57 4.11 19.11
N ILE A 408 0.87 3.01 19.43
CA ILE A 408 0.71 2.52 20.80
C ILE A 408 2.05 2.04 21.36
N THR A 409 2.79 1.21 20.61
CA THR A 409 4.07 0.65 21.07
C THR A 409 5.18 1.69 21.17
N VAL A 410 5.21 2.67 20.25
CA VAL A 410 6.13 3.81 20.30
C VAL A 410 5.78 4.69 21.50
N GLY A 411 4.50 4.99 21.73
CA GLY A 411 4.07 5.74 22.91
C GLY A 411 4.42 5.05 24.23
N ALA A 412 4.20 3.74 24.32
CA ALA A 412 4.60 2.95 25.47
C ALA A 412 6.12 2.98 25.66
N GLY A 413 6.89 2.82 24.58
CA GLY A 413 8.36 2.92 24.62
C GLY A 413 8.86 4.28 25.08
N ILE A 414 8.25 5.39 24.60
CA ILE A 414 8.57 6.75 25.05
C ILE A 414 8.30 6.89 26.55
N ARG A 415 7.16 6.40 27.04
CA ARG A 415 6.85 6.39 28.48
C ARG A 415 7.89 5.61 29.28
N PHE A 416 8.19 4.39 28.86
CA PHE A 416 9.17 3.54 29.55
C PHE A 416 10.59 4.11 29.49
N GLY A 417 10.89 4.97 28.51
CA GLY A 417 12.13 5.73 28.40
C GLY A 417 12.29 6.87 29.44
N GLY A 418 11.30 7.09 30.32
CA GLY A 418 11.35 8.10 31.39
C GLY A 418 10.75 9.45 31.01
N GLU A 419 10.08 9.56 29.87
CA GLU A 419 9.30 10.74 29.54
C GLU A 419 8.11 10.87 30.51
N GLU A 420 7.92 12.05 31.08
CA GLU A 420 6.86 12.32 32.06
C GLU A 420 5.68 13.10 31.48
N ARG A 421 5.88 13.84 30.39
CA ARG A 421 4.82 14.61 29.71
C ARG A 421 3.65 13.71 29.31
N PRO A 422 2.42 14.25 29.18
CA PRO A 422 1.28 13.50 28.68
C PRO A 422 1.55 12.91 27.29
N ILE A 423 1.14 11.66 27.07
CA ILE A 423 1.27 10.95 25.79
C ILE A 423 -0.13 10.54 25.34
N CYS A 424 -0.50 10.88 24.11
CA CYS A 424 -1.74 10.47 23.48
C CYS A 424 -1.43 9.81 22.13
N ALA A 425 -1.35 8.48 22.09
CA ALA A 425 -1.11 7.73 20.86
C ALA A 425 -2.38 7.69 20.01
N VAL A 426 -2.25 7.87 18.70
CA VAL A 426 -3.39 8.01 17.78
C VAL A 426 -3.32 6.99 16.66
N LEU A 427 -4.43 6.30 16.44
CA LEU A 427 -4.62 5.39 15.31
C LEU A 427 -6.09 5.33 14.89
N GLY A 428 -6.34 4.83 13.68
CA GLY A 428 -7.70 4.57 13.21
C GLY A 428 -8.23 3.22 13.70
N ASP A 429 -9.54 3.04 13.58
CA ASP A 429 -10.24 1.77 13.84
C ASP A 429 -9.73 0.60 13.01
N SER A 430 -9.58 0.78 11.69
CA SER A 430 -9.02 -0.26 10.80
C SER A 430 -7.59 -0.64 11.21
N THR A 431 -6.74 0.35 11.48
CA THR A 431 -5.36 0.15 11.96
C THR A 431 -5.30 -0.53 13.34
N PHE A 432 -6.23 -0.19 14.23
CA PHE A 432 -6.33 -0.84 15.52
C PHE A 432 -6.61 -2.35 15.37
N LEU A 433 -7.55 -2.71 14.48
CA LEU A 433 -7.88 -4.11 14.19
C LEU A 433 -6.79 -4.84 13.38
N HIS A 434 -6.00 -4.12 12.58
CA HIS A 434 -4.89 -4.66 11.77
C HIS A 434 -3.68 -5.07 12.62
N ALA A 435 -3.17 -4.15 13.44
CA ALA A 435 -1.94 -4.33 14.23
C ALA A 435 -1.97 -3.65 15.61
N GLY A 436 -2.95 -2.81 15.91
CA GLY A 436 -3.04 -2.13 17.22
C GLY A 436 -3.44 -3.05 18.38
N LEU A 437 -4.09 -4.19 18.13
CA LEU A 437 -4.53 -5.14 19.17
C LEU A 437 -3.36 -5.63 20.03
N THR A 438 -2.28 -6.08 19.40
CA THR A 438 -1.08 -6.59 20.08
C THR A 438 -0.34 -5.47 20.79
N GLY A 439 -0.30 -4.27 20.19
CA GLY A 439 0.26 -3.07 20.80
C GLY A 439 -0.46 -2.67 22.09
N LEU A 440 -1.80 -2.66 22.08
CA LEU A 440 -2.61 -2.34 23.25
C LEU A 440 -2.45 -3.39 24.34
N LEU A 441 -2.49 -4.67 23.99
CA LEU A 441 -2.24 -5.77 24.92
C LEU A 441 -0.88 -5.62 25.61
N ASN A 442 0.17 -5.34 24.84
CA ASN A 442 1.52 -5.15 25.37
C ASN A 442 1.62 -3.92 26.28
N ALA A 443 1.01 -2.80 25.89
CA ALA A 443 0.97 -1.58 26.69
C ALA A 443 0.24 -1.80 28.02
N ALA A 444 -0.88 -2.52 28.00
CA ALA A 444 -1.65 -2.86 29.19
C ALA A 444 -0.85 -3.78 30.13
N TYR A 445 -0.31 -4.88 29.58
CA TYR A 445 0.48 -5.85 30.33
C TYR A 445 1.69 -5.22 31.03
N ASN A 446 2.36 -4.28 30.38
CA ASN A 446 3.54 -3.60 30.93
C ASN A 446 3.23 -2.28 31.68
N GLY A 447 1.95 -1.94 31.89
CA GLY A 447 1.56 -0.77 32.68
C GLY A 447 1.94 0.59 32.07
N ALA A 448 1.89 0.72 30.74
CA ALA A 448 2.17 1.99 30.06
C ALA A 448 1.15 3.07 30.44
N ARG A 449 1.57 4.11 31.18
CA ARG A 449 0.73 5.29 31.49
C ARG A 449 0.61 6.22 30.28
N MET A 450 -0.47 6.09 29.52
CA MET A 450 -0.75 6.90 28.33
C MET A 450 -2.22 6.80 27.94
N THR A 451 -2.66 7.71 27.06
CA THR A 451 -3.95 7.62 26.39
C THR A 451 -3.78 7.09 24.98
N VAL A 452 -4.69 6.24 24.52
CA VAL A 452 -4.84 5.82 23.13
C VAL A 452 -6.13 6.40 22.58
N ALA A 453 -6.04 7.20 21.52
CA ALA A 453 -7.17 7.75 20.80
C ALA A 453 -7.41 6.90 19.54
N ILE A 454 -8.50 6.13 19.53
CA ILE A 454 -8.95 5.41 18.34
C ILE A 454 -9.92 6.31 17.58
N LEU A 455 -9.50 6.77 16.41
CA LEU A 455 -10.33 7.61 15.53
C LEU A 455 -11.14 6.69 14.61
N ASP A 456 -12.37 6.38 15.04
CA ASP A 456 -13.28 5.45 14.37
C ASP A 456 -14.17 6.19 13.37
N ASN A 457 -13.86 6.00 12.09
CA ASN A 457 -14.66 6.50 10.98
C ASN A 457 -15.42 5.37 10.24
N SER A 458 -15.33 4.15 10.78
CA SER A 458 -15.99 2.92 10.35
C SER A 458 -15.62 2.46 8.93
N ILE A 459 -14.49 2.95 8.38
CA ILE A 459 -14.06 2.60 7.02
C ILE A 459 -12.55 2.79 6.78
N THR A 460 -11.94 1.93 5.95
CA THR A 460 -10.55 2.14 5.50
C THR A 460 -10.52 3.20 4.38
N ALA A 461 -10.46 4.47 4.78
CA ALA A 461 -10.78 5.59 3.89
C ALA A 461 -9.72 5.91 2.80
N MET A 462 -8.43 5.99 3.15
CA MET A 462 -7.39 6.48 2.21
C MET A 462 -7.17 5.58 0.99
N THR A 463 -7.43 4.28 1.14
CA THR A 463 -7.16 3.26 0.11
C THR A 463 -8.34 3.02 -0.83
N GLY A 464 -9.47 3.72 -0.64
CA GLY A 464 -10.66 3.55 -1.48
C GLY A 464 -11.99 3.37 -0.74
N HIS A 465 -12.04 3.50 0.59
CA HIS A 465 -13.25 3.30 1.42
C HIS A 465 -13.69 1.84 1.52
N GLN A 466 -12.73 0.91 1.70
CA GLN A 466 -13.01 -0.51 1.87
C GLN A 466 -13.59 -0.84 3.27
N PRO A 467 -14.48 -1.84 3.37
CA PRO A 467 -14.97 -2.32 4.66
C PRO A 467 -13.89 -3.10 5.43
N HIS A 468 -14.01 -3.12 6.74
CA HIS A 468 -13.20 -3.91 7.68
C HIS A 468 -14.12 -4.48 8.78
N PRO A 469 -13.63 -5.28 9.75
CA PRO A 469 -14.49 -5.90 10.77
C PRO A 469 -15.31 -4.93 11.65
N GLY A 470 -15.01 -3.63 11.63
CA GLY A 470 -15.78 -2.60 12.30
C GLY A 470 -16.88 -1.96 11.42
N SER A 471 -16.90 -2.23 10.11
CA SER A 471 -17.77 -1.54 9.15
C SER A 471 -19.20 -2.08 9.07
N GLY A 472 -19.46 -3.29 9.56
CA GLY A 472 -20.80 -3.90 9.53
C GLY A 472 -21.15 -4.67 8.23
N ALA A 473 -20.19 -4.86 7.33
CA ALA A 473 -20.37 -5.60 6.08
C ALA A 473 -19.06 -6.26 5.62
N THR A 474 -19.17 -7.37 4.89
CA THR A 474 -18.04 -8.02 4.22
C THR A 474 -17.67 -7.29 2.93
N ALA A 475 -16.53 -7.66 2.33
CA ALA A 475 -16.12 -7.14 1.01
C ALA A 475 -17.17 -7.42 -0.09
N ALA A 476 -17.88 -8.54 -0.02
CA ALA A 476 -18.93 -8.91 -0.97
C ALA A 476 -20.27 -8.17 -0.73
N GLY A 477 -20.31 -7.25 0.24
CA GLY A 477 -21.51 -6.49 0.60
C GLY A 477 -22.51 -7.26 1.47
N ASP A 478 -22.13 -8.43 2.00
CA ASP A 478 -22.99 -9.16 2.94
C ASP A 478 -22.99 -8.46 4.31
N PRO A 479 -24.15 -8.26 4.95
CA PRO A 479 -24.20 -7.74 6.32
C PRO A 479 -23.42 -8.63 7.29
N SER A 480 -22.59 -8.03 8.15
CA SER A 480 -21.82 -8.72 9.18
C SER A 480 -21.83 -7.90 10.47
N PRO A 481 -22.04 -8.48 11.67
CA PRO A 481 -22.04 -7.70 12.91
C PRO A 481 -20.71 -6.96 13.12
N PRO A 482 -20.71 -5.63 13.33
CA PRO A 482 -19.49 -4.88 13.62
C PRO A 482 -18.95 -5.23 15.00
N LEU A 483 -17.63 -5.32 15.14
CA LEU A 483 -16.97 -5.53 16.42
C LEU A 483 -17.08 -4.29 17.32
N SER A 484 -17.28 -4.48 18.64
CA SER A 484 -17.16 -3.39 19.61
C SER A 484 -15.69 -3.15 19.96
N LEU A 485 -15.16 -2.01 19.52
CA LEU A 485 -13.81 -1.57 19.88
C LEU A 485 -13.68 -1.39 21.39
N GLU A 486 -14.74 -0.94 22.05
CA GLU A 486 -14.77 -0.71 23.49
C GLU A 486 -14.62 -2.01 24.29
N GLU A 487 -15.39 -3.04 23.92
CA GLU A 487 -15.29 -4.36 24.57
C GLU A 487 -13.93 -5.01 24.32
N ILE A 488 -13.37 -4.87 23.12
CA ILE A 488 -12.04 -5.34 22.78
C ILE A 488 -11.00 -4.62 23.65
N CYS A 489 -11.01 -3.29 23.70
CA CYS A 489 -10.06 -2.52 24.50
C CYS A 489 -10.10 -2.90 25.99
N ARG A 490 -11.30 -3.06 26.58
CA ARG A 490 -11.47 -3.52 27.96
C ARG A 490 -10.90 -4.92 28.15
N SER A 491 -11.17 -5.84 27.21
CA SER A 491 -10.68 -7.22 27.26
C SER A 491 -9.16 -7.33 27.13
N LEU A 492 -8.53 -6.39 26.40
CA LEU A 492 -7.08 -6.29 26.28
C LEU A 492 -6.39 -5.60 27.47
N GLY A 493 -7.15 -5.15 28.48
CA GLY A 493 -6.62 -4.63 29.73
C GLY A 493 -6.57 -3.10 29.86
N ALA A 494 -7.24 -2.35 28.98
CA ALA A 494 -7.41 -0.91 29.18
C ALA A 494 -8.36 -0.63 30.35
N GLY A 495 -7.89 0.09 31.37
CA GLY A 495 -8.65 0.33 32.59
C GLY A 495 -9.69 1.46 32.49
N PHE A 496 -9.54 2.33 31.50
CA PHE A 496 -10.53 3.36 31.15
C PHE A 496 -10.82 3.27 29.66
N VAL A 497 -12.11 3.15 29.29
CA VAL A 497 -12.56 3.10 27.89
C VAL A 497 -13.87 3.88 27.76
N GLU A 498 -13.81 5.04 27.12
CA GLU A 498 -14.96 5.89 26.82
C GLU A 498 -15.07 6.19 25.32
N THR A 499 -16.29 6.45 24.85
CA THR A 499 -16.58 6.81 23.47
C THR A 499 -17.17 8.20 23.42
N THR A 500 -16.77 8.99 22.43
CA THR A 500 -17.28 10.34 22.20
C THR A 500 -17.52 10.57 20.71
N ASP A 501 -18.42 11.51 20.40
CA ASP A 501 -18.65 11.99 19.04
C ASP A 501 -17.84 13.28 18.83
N PRO A 502 -16.81 13.30 17.97
CA PRO A 502 -15.98 14.47 17.76
C PRO A 502 -16.73 15.74 17.32
N TYR A 503 -17.95 15.65 16.79
CA TYR A 503 -18.73 16.86 16.49
C TYR A 503 -19.45 17.44 17.72
N ASP A 504 -19.50 16.72 18.85
CA ASP A 504 -19.79 17.31 20.16
C ASP A 504 -18.46 17.68 20.80
N LEU A 505 -18.00 18.91 20.55
CA LEU A 505 -16.63 19.29 20.86
C LEU A 505 -16.42 19.39 22.38
N GLU A 506 -17.39 19.93 23.11
CA GLU A 506 -17.32 20.10 24.57
C GLU A 506 -17.22 18.74 25.27
N SER A 507 -18.11 17.80 24.92
CA SER A 507 -18.08 16.45 25.47
C SER A 507 -16.79 15.70 25.11
N THR A 508 -16.29 15.89 23.88
CA THR A 508 -15.04 15.29 23.42
C THR A 508 -13.83 15.82 24.19
N ILE A 509 -13.76 17.13 24.46
CA ILE A 509 -12.71 17.73 25.29
C ILE A 509 -12.74 17.13 26.70
N ALA A 510 -13.92 17.13 27.34
CA ALA A 510 -14.08 16.61 28.69
C ALA A 510 -13.70 15.12 28.80
N THR A 511 -14.01 14.33 27.77
CA THR A 511 -13.66 12.90 27.69
C THR A 511 -12.14 12.71 27.62
N PHE A 512 -11.44 13.49 26.79
CA PHE A 512 -9.98 13.45 26.74
C PHE A 512 -9.31 13.94 28.04
N GLU A 513 -9.89 14.92 28.74
CA GLU A 513 -9.40 15.37 30.05
C GLU A 513 -9.52 14.26 31.10
N ARG A 514 -10.65 13.54 31.15
CA ARG A 514 -10.83 12.37 32.02
C ARG A 514 -9.83 11.26 31.68
N ALA A 515 -9.66 10.96 30.39
CA ALA A 515 -8.72 9.94 29.93
C ALA A 515 -7.25 10.27 30.30
N LYS A 516 -6.86 11.55 30.16
CA LYS A 516 -5.54 12.05 30.56
C LYS A 516 -5.30 11.95 32.07
N ALA A 517 -6.34 12.19 32.88
CA ALA A 517 -6.25 12.13 34.34
C ALA A 517 -6.19 10.69 34.89
N TYR A 518 -6.57 9.68 34.09
CA TYR A 518 -6.56 8.29 34.51
C TYR A 518 -5.12 7.78 34.78
N PRO A 519 -4.82 7.22 35.97
CA PRO A 519 -3.48 6.78 36.34
C PRO A 519 -3.17 5.38 35.76
N GLY A 520 -3.10 5.28 34.42
CA GLY A 520 -2.81 4.03 33.72
C GLY A 520 -3.00 4.14 32.21
N LEU A 521 -3.29 3.02 31.55
CA LEU A 521 -3.66 2.98 30.14
C LEU A 521 -5.15 3.33 29.98
N SER A 522 -5.42 4.42 29.27
CA SER A 522 -6.78 4.85 28.91
C SER A 522 -7.01 4.82 27.40
N VAL A 523 -8.23 4.55 26.99
CA VAL A 523 -8.65 4.56 25.58
C VAL A 523 -9.84 5.49 25.40
N VAL A 524 -9.78 6.33 24.37
CA VAL A 524 -10.90 7.14 23.90
C VAL A 524 -11.22 6.71 22.47
N VAL A 525 -12.45 6.23 22.24
CA VAL A 525 -12.96 5.94 20.90
C VAL A 525 -13.71 7.18 20.40
N ALA A 526 -13.09 7.93 19.50
CA ALA A 526 -13.67 9.10 18.85
C ALA A 526 -14.43 8.65 17.59
N ARG A 527 -15.71 8.32 17.76
CA ARG A 527 -16.52 7.66 16.72
C ARG A 527 -17.36 8.64 15.91
N ARG A 528 -17.10 8.72 14.60
CA ARG A 528 -17.98 9.38 13.64
C ARG A 528 -17.72 8.89 12.22
N PRO A 529 -18.74 8.44 11.47
CA PRO A 529 -18.56 7.95 10.10
C PRO A 529 -17.79 8.92 9.22
N CYS A 530 -16.96 8.38 8.32
CA CYS A 530 -16.25 9.17 7.31
C CYS A 530 -17.24 10.10 6.58
N VAL A 531 -16.92 11.40 6.53
CA VAL A 531 -17.80 12.42 5.94
C VAL A 531 -18.12 12.14 4.46
N ILE A 532 -17.15 11.60 3.71
CA ILE A 532 -17.34 11.23 2.30
C ILE A 532 -18.30 10.06 2.18
N SER A 533 -18.09 8.98 2.96
CA SER A 533 -18.98 7.82 2.98
C SER A 533 -20.40 8.20 3.41
N ALA A 534 -20.55 9.05 4.43
CA ALA A 534 -21.84 9.54 4.89
C ALA A 534 -22.59 10.32 3.80
N ILE A 535 -21.89 11.21 3.08
CA ILE A 535 -22.49 11.95 1.95
C ILE A 535 -22.92 11.01 0.83
N ARG A 536 -22.10 10.00 0.50
CA ARG A 536 -22.44 8.96 -0.50
C ARG A 536 -23.67 8.15 -0.07
N ALA A 537 -23.81 7.88 1.23
CA ALA A 537 -24.98 7.24 1.83
C ALA A 537 -26.22 8.16 1.97
N GLY A 538 -26.17 9.39 1.43
CA GLY A 538 -27.32 10.29 1.40
C GLY A 538 -27.44 11.22 2.62
N VAL A 539 -26.50 11.21 3.57
CA VAL A 539 -26.50 12.15 4.69
C VAL A 539 -26.29 13.57 4.16
N ARG A 540 -27.19 14.49 4.53
CA ARG A 540 -27.12 15.91 4.18
C ARG A 540 -27.25 16.73 5.46
N ARG A 541 -26.45 17.78 5.54
CA ARG A 541 -26.45 18.72 6.67
C ARG A 541 -26.47 20.13 6.12
N PRO A 542 -27.15 21.06 6.80
CA PRO A 542 -27.21 22.41 6.31
C PRO A 542 -25.82 23.04 6.42
N ARG A 543 -25.44 23.79 5.39
CA ARG A 543 -24.15 24.47 5.33
C ARG A 543 -24.14 25.62 6.33
N LEU A 544 -22.93 26.04 6.68
CA LEU A 544 -22.72 27.23 7.49
C LEU A 544 -22.30 28.40 6.58
N ALA A 545 -22.61 29.61 7.00
CA ALA A 545 -22.12 30.87 6.46
C ALA A 545 -21.56 31.72 7.59
N VAL A 546 -20.72 32.70 7.24
CA VAL A 546 -20.21 33.68 8.21
C VAL A 546 -21.09 34.92 8.16
N ASP A 547 -21.63 35.31 9.30
CA ASP A 547 -22.19 36.64 9.52
C ASP A 547 -21.01 37.64 9.58
N VAL A 548 -20.88 38.42 8.50
CA VAL A 548 -19.78 39.38 8.31
C VAL A 548 -19.83 40.50 9.35
N GLU A 549 -21.01 40.87 9.85
CA GLU A 549 -21.16 41.94 10.84
C GLU A 549 -20.73 41.48 12.23
N LYS A 550 -20.98 40.21 12.57
CA LYS A 550 -20.51 39.62 13.84
C LYS A 550 -19.05 39.17 13.80
N CYS A 551 -18.47 38.96 12.61
CA CYS A 551 -17.12 38.42 12.49
C CYS A 551 -16.06 39.39 13.03
N SER A 552 -15.37 38.98 14.11
CA SER A 552 -14.29 39.78 14.71
C SER A 552 -12.93 39.65 14.03
N GLY A 553 -12.80 38.83 12.97
CA GLY A 553 -11.52 38.59 12.29
C GLY A 553 -10.45 37.87 13.14
N CYS A 554 -10.82 37.21 14.26
CA CYS A 554 -9.88 36.60 15.21
C CYS A 554 -9.10 35.36 14.69
N LYS A 555 -9.47 34.85 13.51
CA LYS A 555 -8.87 33.69 12.81
C LYS A 555 -8.90 32.35 13.59
N VAL A 556 -9.70 32.21 14.65
CA VAL A 556 -9.83 30.92 15.37
C VAL A 556 -10.32 29.81 14.45
N CYS A 557 -11.37 30.08 13.66
CA CYS A 557 -11.91 29.15 12.67
C CYS A 557 -10.94 28.86 11.51
N VAL A 558 -10.08 29.81 11.15
CA VAL A 558 -9.05 29.62 10.12
C VAL A 558 -7.94 28.71 10.64
N ARG A 559 -7.49 28.91 11.89
CA ARG A 559 -6.48 28.06 12.55
C ARG A 559 -6.97 26.63 12.80
N PHE A 560 -8.28 26.40 12.85
CA PHE A 560 -8.86 25.04 12.85
C PHE A 560 -8.55 24.26 11.56
N GLY A 561 -8.26 24.97 10.47
CA GLY A 561 -7.68 24.40 9.24
C GLY A 561 -8.67 23.68 8.32
N CYS A 562 -9.97 23.91 8.46
CA CYS A 562 -10.96 23.30 7.55
C CYS A 562 -10.83 23.90 6.14
N PRO A 563 -10.68 23.09 5.06
CA PRO A 563 -10.58 23.62 3.69
C PRO A 563 -11.83 24.35 3.19
N ALA A 564 -12.95 24.24 3.92
CA ALA A 564 -14.16 25.00 3.62
C ALA A 564 -14.15 26.43 4.18
N ILE A 565 -13.09 26.84 4.90
CA ILE A 565 -12.99 28.14 5.56
C ILE A 565 -11.84 28.93 4.93
N GLU A 566 -12.18 30.08 4.39
CA GLU A 566 -11.26 31.03 3.76
C GLU A 566 -11.15 32.31 4.59
N PHE A 567 -10.14 33.13 4.32
CA PHE A 567 -9.95 34.42 4.96
C PHE A 567 -9.70 35.50 3.91
N ASP A 568 -10.54 36.53 3.87
CA ASP A 568 -10.49 37.59 2.84
C ASP A 568 -9.64 38.82 3.24
N GLY A 569 -8.86 38.68 4.31
CA GLY A 569 -8.02 39.74 4.87
C GLY A 569 -8.65 40.43 6.08
N LYS A 570 -9.98 40.46 6.21
CA LYS A 570 -10.68 41.05 7.37
C LYS A 570 -11.61 40.06 8.06
N VAL A 571 -12.38 39.29 7.29
CA VAL A 571 -13.37 38.35 7.79
C VAL A 571 -13.14 36.94 7.26
N ALA A 572 -13.67 35.96 7.98
CA ALA A 572 -13.70 34.59 7.49
C ALA A 572 -14.85 34.43 6.48
N ARG A 573 -14.70 33.48 5.54
CA ARG A 573 -15.78 33.05 4.64
C ARG A 573 -15.87 31.53 4.62
N ILE A 574 -17.07 31.01 4.39
CA ILE A 574 -17.28 29.58 4.18
C ILE A 574 -17.61 29.33 2.71
N ASN A 575 -16.87 28.44 2.06
CA ASN A 575 -17.04 28.12 0.65
C ASN A 575 -17.96 26.90 0.42
N ALA A 576 -18.15 26.54 -0.84
CA ALA A 576 -19.06 25.48 -1.26
C ALA A 576 -18.66 24.07 -0.79
N LEU A 577 -17.44 23.87 -0.28
CA LEU A 577 -16.99 22.58 0.25
C LEU A 577 -17.57 22.25 1.63
N CYS A 578 -18.27 23.19 2.26
CA CYS A 578 -18.84 22.98 3.59
C CYS A 578 -19.80 21.78 3.63
N THR A 579 -19.56 20.88 4.59
CA THR A 579 -20.35 19.68 4.84
C THR A 579 -21.27 19.80 6.04
N GLY A 580 -21.32 20.97 6.70
CA GLY A 580 -22.24 21.25 7.80
C GLY A 580 -21.93 20.50 9.10
N CYS A 581 -20.66 20.33 9.46
CA CYS A 581 -20.28 19.61 10.69
C CYS A 581 -20.57 20.37 12.00
N GLY A 582 -20.74 21.70 11.96
CA GLY A 582 -21.07 22.50 13.15
C GLY A 582 -19.88 23.00 13.96
N VAL A 583 -18.77 22.26 13.99
CA VAL A 583 -17.62 22.51 14.89
C VAL A 583 -17.05 23.93 14.79
N CYS A 584 -17.04 24.54 13.60
CA CYS A 584 -16.54 25.91 13.44
C CYS A 584 -17.41 26.96 14.14
N ALA A 585 -18.70 26.66 14.36
CA ALA A 585 -19.62 27.49 15.13
C ALA A 585 -19.34 27.40 16.63
N GLU A 586 -19.09 26.20 17.16
CA GLU A 586 -18.76 25.98 18.57
C GLU A 586 -17.47 26.68 18.99
N ILE A 587 -16.46 26.74 18.11
CA ILE A 587 -15.19 27.43 18.40
C ILE A 587 -15.22 28.93 18.08
N CYS A 588 -16.32 29.47 17.53
CA CYS A 588 -16.40 30.87 17.15
C CYS A 588 -16.72 31.75 18.37
N PRO A 589 -15.77 32.55 18.89
CA PRO A 589 -16.03 33.35 20.08
C PRO A 589 -17.05 34.47 19.86
N ALA A 590 -17.25 34.88 18.60
CA ALA A 590 -18.19 35.94 18.25
C ALA A 590 -19.59 35.41 17.87
N GLY A 591 -19.79 34.09 17.86
CA GLY A 591 -21.06 33.50 17.40
C GLY A 591 -21.41 33.86 15.94
N ALA A 592 -20.40 34.11 15.11
CA ALA A 592 -20.57 34.62 13.75
C ALA A 592 -20.85 33.52 12.70
N MET A 593 -21.09 32.28 13.11
CA MET A 593 -21.34 31.15 12.19
C MET A 593 -22.83 30.84 12.20
N GLU A 594 -23.49 30.98 11.06
CA GLU A 594 -24.94 30.80 10.93
C GLU A 594 -25.26 29.67 9.95
N VAL A 595 -26.35 28.97 10.20
CA VAL A 595 -26.85 27.94 9.29
C VAL A 595 -27.48 28.61 8.07
N VAL A 596 -27.04 28.23 6.87
CA VAL A 596 -27.65 28.66 5.61
C VAL A 596 -29.05 28.07 5.56
N ARG A 597 -30.06 28.94 5.62
CA ARG A 597 -31.48 28.58 5.53
C ARG A 597 -31.90 28.26 4.11
#